data_AF-A0A673YPX0-F1
#
_entry.id   AF-A0A673YPX0-F1
#
_cell.length_a   1.000
_cell.length_b   1.000
_cell.length_c   1.000
_cell.angle_alpha   90.00
_cell.angle_beta   90.00
_cell.angle_gamma   90.00
#
_symmetry.space_group_name_H-M   'P 1'
#
loop_
_entity.id
_entity.type
_entity.pdbx_description
1 polymer ?
#
loop_
_entity_poly.entity_id
_entity_poly.type
_entity_poly.pdbx_seq_one_letter_code
_entity_poly.pdbx_strand_id
1 'polypeptide(L)'
;MYYTSTRILHLLWICLLCLTLLSPYSFAGKMKIVEEPNTFGLNNPFLAQGSRLQPKVTPGPVSGPAHLRRLAGKCFSYIESTYKYEFCPFHNITQHEQSFRWNAYSGILGIWQEWEIVNNTFLAMWMREGDACGNKNRQTKVILTCGGSSKLAQVSEPTTCVYSLSFETPLVCHPHSLLVYPTLSDKLQMEWDEVEQARYENLITEQGYNNLLRDIFEDAGFLKSQKVKEKPDITTTSKTHDSLQKCNQDVRKQREEIERLQALLTQHNIPHESKAAKEKIPLSVTVQNQHLRGDNGLIVDVL
;
A
#
# COMPACT_ATOMS: atom_id res chain seq x y z
N MET A 1 -28.80 -1.03 -93.62
CA MET A 1 -28.18 0.14 -92.96
C MET A 1 -28.38 0.15 -91.43
N TYR A 2 -28.51 -1.00 -90.76
CA TYR A 2 -28.80 -1.08 -89.30
C TYR A 2 -27.72 -1.77 -88.45
N TYR A 3 -26.65 -2.29 -89.07
CA TYR A 3 -25.64 -3.09 -88.38
C TYR A 3 -24.48 -2.26 -87.79
N THR A 4 -24.29 -1.03 -88.28
CA THR A 4 -23.21 -0.13 -87.83
C THR A 4 -23.59 0.64 -86.55
N SER A 5 -24.88 0.94 -86.36
CA SER A 5 -25.36 1.72 -85.21
C SER A 5 -25.26 0.95 -83.88
N THR A 6 -25.52 -0.36 -83.88
CA THR A 6 -25.47 -1.21 -82.68
C THR A 6 -24.05 -1.46 -82.19
N ARG A 7 -23.07 -1.54 -83.11
CA ARG A 7 -21.66 -1.71 -82.74
C ARG A 7 -21.07 -0.45 -82.10
N ILE A 8 -21.48 0.73 -82.57
CA ILE A 8 -21.05 2.01 -81.99
C ILE A 8 -21.63 2.19 -80.58
N LEU A 9 -22.88 1.79 -80.37
CA LEU A 9 -23.52 1.85 -79.06
C LEU A 9 -22.89 0.88 -78.05
N HIS A 10 -22.52 -0.33 -78.49
CA HIS A 10 -21.79 -1.29 -77.65
C HIS A 10 -20.37 -0.81 -77.31
N LEU A 11 -19.65 -0.22 -78.27
CA LEU A 11 -18.33 0.37 -78.03
C LEU A 11 -18.40 1.53 -77.03
N LEU A 12 -19.42 2.38 -77.13
CA LEU A 12 -19.66 3.47 -76.17
C LEU A 12 -20.00 2.93 -74.77
N TRP A 13 -20.81 1.87 -74.67
CA TRP A 13 -21.15 1.26 -73.38
C TRP A 13 -19.95 0.56 -72.73
N ILE A 14 -19.13 -0.14 -73.52
CA ILE A 14 -17.88 -0.74 -73.04
C ILE A 14 -16.89 0.35 -72.61
N CYS A 15 -16.80 1.47 -73.33
CA CYS A 15 -15.95 2.59 -72.96
C CYS A 15 -16.41 3.27 -71.66
N LEU A 16 -17.72 3.43 -71.45
CA LEU A 16 -18.31 3.91 -70.20
C LEU A 16 -18.07 2.96 -69.01
N LEU A 17 -18.16 1.65 -69.23
CA LEU A 17 -17.81 0.63 -68.22
C LEU A 17 -16.31 0.66 -67.87
N CYS A 18 -15.43 0.80 -68.87
CA CYS A 18 -13.99 0.96 -68.62
C CYS A 18 -13.65 2.26 -67.87
N LEU A 19 -14.36 3.36 -68.13
CA LEU A 19 -14.21 4.62 -67.41
C LEU A 19 -14.60 4.52 -65.93
N THR A 20 -15.56 3.64 -65.58
CA THR A 20 -15.91 3.39 -64.17
C THR A 20 -14.90 2.48 -63.43
N LEU A 21 -14.16 1.64 -64.16
CA LEU A 21 -13.13 0.74 -63.60
C LEU A 21 -11.75 1.42 -63.44
N LEU A 22 -11.56 2.58 -64.06
CA LEU A 22 -10.32 3.35 -64.02
C LEU A 22 -10.33 4.47 -62.98
N SER A 23 -11.34 4.55 -62.11
CA SER A 23 -11.33 5.52 -61.01
C SER A 23 -10.33 5.09 -59.93
N PRO A 24 -9.20 5.79 -59.75
CA PRO A 24 -8.29 5.51 -58.65
C PRO A 24 -8.83 6.25 -57.43
N TYR A 25 -9.81 5.68 -56.73
CA TYR A 25 -10.06 6.06 -55.35
C TYR A 25 -9.00 5.41 -54.45
N SER A 26 -7.74 5.76 -54.69
CA SER A 26 -6.72 5.77 -53.66
C SER A 26 -6.92 7.04 -52.84
N PHE A 27 -7.88 6.98 -51.91
CA PHE A 27 -7.87 7.87 -50.75
C PHE A 27 -7.83 7.03 -49.47
N ALA A 28 -6.87 6.11 -49.43
CA ALA A 28 -6.29 5.68 -48.17
C ALA A 28 -5.44 6.85 -47.66
N GLY A 29 -6.11 7.86 -47.08
CA GLY A 29 -5.44 8.87 -46.29
C GLY A 29 -4.56 8.13 -45.28
N LYS A 30 -3.29 8.54 -45.15
CA LYS A 30 -2.41 8.03 -44.09
C LYS A 30 -3.14 8.23 -42.76
N MET A 31 -3.78 7.18 -42.26
CA MET A 31 -4.28 7.13 -40.90
C MET A 31 -3.03 7.01 -40.04
N LYS A 32 -2.42 8.15 -39.73
CA LYS A 32 -1.54 8.23 -38.58
C LYS A 32 -2.44 7.87 -37.41
N ILE A 33 -2.18 6.74 -36.77
CA ILE A 33 -2.71 6.46 -35.45
C ILE A 33 -2.38 7.73 -34.66
N VAL A 34 -3.43 8.48 -34.32
CA VAL A 34 -3.32 9.52 -33.32
C VAL A 34 -3.05 8.72 -32.06
N GLU A 35 -1.76 8.54 -31.74
CA GLU A 35 -1.36 8.43 -30.35
C GLU A 35 -2.16 9.51 -29.64
N GLU A 36 -2.87 9.10 -28.58
CA GLU A 36 -3.65 9.97 -27.71
C GLU A 36 -2.99 11.33 -27.70
N PRO A 37 -3.70 12.44 -28.01
CA PRO A 37 -3.08 13.75 -28.11
C PRO A 37 -2.27 13.91 -26.84
N ASN A 38 -0.94 13.85 -27.00
CA ASN A 38 -0.01 13.70 -25.88
C ASN A 38 -0.49 14.64 -24.81
N THR A 39 -1.00 14.07 -23.72
CA THR A 39 -1.54 14.82 -22.60
C THR A 39 -0.43 15.78 -22.24
N PHE A 40 -0.68 17.07 -22.49
CA PHE A 40 0.35 18.09 -22.51
C PHE A 40 1.20 17.99 -21.23
N GLY A 41 2.48 17.62 -21.39
CA GLY A 41 3.51 17.85 -20.36
C GLY A 41 4.22 16.66 -19.73
N LEU A 42 3.94 15.39 -20.05
CA LEU A 42 4.59 14.26 -19.35
C LEU A 42 5.96 13.81 -19.89
N ASN A 43 6.36 14.22 -21.11
CA ASN A 43 7.62 13.79 -21.74
C ASN A 43 8.57 14.94 -22.12
N ASN A 44 8.41 16.15 -21.59
CA ASN A 44 9.39 17.21 -21.79
C ASN A 44 10.31 17.30 -20.56
N PRO A 45 11.62 16.94 -20.66
CA PRO A 45 12.55 17.07 -19.53
C PRO A 45 12.79 18.53 -19.09
N PHE A 46 12.27 19.52 -19.83
CA PHE A 46 12.42 20.95 -19.56
C PHE A 46 11.12 21.70 -19.21
N LEU A 47 9.97 21.03 -19.14
CA LEU A 47 8.79 21.60 -18.47
C LEU A 47 8.83 21.11 -17.02
N ALA A 48 8.89 22.05 -16.08
CA ALA A 48 8.76 21.74 -14.67
C ALA A 48 7.57 20.78 -14.48
N GLN A 49 7.85 19.58 -13.98
CA GLN A 49 6.86 18.57 -13.61
C GLN A 49 5.71 19.29 -12.92
N GLY A 50 4.58 19.47 -13.61
CA GLY A 50 3.37 20.00 -13.01
C GLY A 50 3.13 19.19 -11.75
N SER A 51 3.23 19.86 -10.60
CA SER A 51 3.30 19.33 -9.23
C SER A 51 2.92 17.85 -9.12
N ARG A 52 3.93 16.95 -9.19
CA ARG A 52 3.72 15.54 -8.86
C ARG A 52 3.02 15.50 -7.50
N LEU A 53 1.82 14.92 -7.43
CA LEU A 53 1.04 14.86 -6.20
C LEU A 53 1.93 14.27 -5.09
N GLN A 54 2.09 15.02 -4.01
CA GLN A 54 2.93 14.61 -2.89
C GLN A 54 2.03 14.02 -1.81
N PRO A 55 2.14 12.72 -1.51
CA PRO A 55 1.38 12.11 -0.43
C PRO A 55 1.80 12.68 0.92
N LYS A 56 0.83 12.99 1.78
CA LYS A 56 1.09 13.49 3.15
C LYS A 56 1.76 12.45 4.04
N VAL A 57 1.51 11.17 3.77
CA VAL A 57 2.05 10.04 4.52
C VAL A 57 2.57 8.98 3.57
N THR A 58 3.52 8.18 4.02
CA THR A 58 3.96 7.00 3.28
C THR A 58 2.85 5.94 3.29
N PRO A 59 2.64 5.19 2.19
CA PRO A 59 1.79 4.01 2.19
C PRO A 59 2.22 3.01 3.26
N GLY A 60 1.26 2.25 3.79
CA GLY A 60 1.55 1.08 4.62
C GLY A 60 2.40 0.04 3.87
N PRO A 61 3.06 -0.89 4.58
CA PRO A 61 3.75 -2.00 3.94
C PRO A 61 2.77 -2.86 3.13
N VAL A 62 3.29 -3.54 2.10
CA VAL A 62 2.50 -4.50 1.32
C VAL A 62 2.24 -5.75 2.19
N SER A 63 0.99 -5.91 2.62
CA SER A 63 0.53 -7.03 3.46
C SER A 63 -0.72 -7.70 2.87
N GLY A 64 -1.12 -8.83 3.45
CA GLY A 64 -2.28 -9.62 3.01
C GLY A 64 -1.93 -10.75 2.03
N PRO A 65 -2.91 -11.21 1.22
CA PRO A 65 -2.75 -12.40 0.38
C PRO A 65 -1.58 -12.30 -0.60
N ALA A 66 -0.70 -13.31 -0.59
CA ALA A 66 0.54 -13.30 -1.35
C ALA A 66 0.32 -13.12 -2.86
N HIS A 67 -0.74 -13.71 -3.41
CA HIS A 67 -1.05 -13.60 -4.84
C HIS A 67 -1.47 -12.18 -5.25
N LEU A 68 -1.93 -11.31 -4.34
CA LEU A 68 -2.25 -9.91 -4.65
C LEU A 68 -1.00 -9.03 -4.71
N ARG A 69 0.14 -9.46 -4.13
CA ARG A 69 1.40 -8.69 -4.17
C ARG A 69 1.85 -8.36 -5.59
N ARG A 70 1.48 -9.18 -6.59
CA ARG A 70 1.78 -8.94 -8.02
C ARG A 70 1.08 -7.72 -8.62
N LEU A 71 0.11 -7.14 -7.91
CA LEU A 71 -0.56 -5.90 -8.27
C LEU A 71 0.20 -4.67 -7.76
N ALA A 72 1.10 -4.83 -6.78
CA ALA A 72 1.93 -3.75 -6.29
C ALA A 72 2.82 -3.22 -7.43
N GLY A 73 2.91 -1.89 -7.53
CA GLY A 73 3.64 -1.21 -8.60
C GLY A 73 2.91 -1.13 -9.95
N LYS A 74 1.70 -1.69 -10.06
CA LYS A 74 0.82 -1.50 -11.23
C LYS A 74 -0.26 -0.49 -10.92
N CYS A 75 -0.67 0.29 -11.92
CA CYS A 75 -1.71 1.29 -11.77
C CYS A 75 -2.80 1.06 -12.83
N PHE A 76 -4.05 1.27 -12.43
CA PHE A 76 -5.24 1.02 -13.23
C PHE A 76 -6.06 2.30 -13.30
N SER A 77 -6.29 2.79 -14.51
CA SER A 77 -7.06 4.00 -14.75
C SER A 77 -8.52 3.70 -15.10
N TYR A 78 -9.44 4.51 -14.60
CA TYR A 78 -10.84 4.53 -14.98
C TYR A 78 -11.27 5.97 -15.22
N ILE A 79 -11.95 6.22 -16.35
CA ILE A 79 -12.44 7.55 -16.69
C ILE A 79 -13.94 7.55 -16.55
N GLU A 80 -14.46 8.47 -15.75
CA GLU A 80 -15.89 8.67 -15.58
C GLU A 80 -16.20 10.16 -15.72
N SER A 81 -17.05 10.47 -16.71
CA SER A 81 -17.37 11.85 -17.08
C SER A 81 -16.11 12.68 -17.36
N THR A 82 -15.79 13.65 -16.50
CA THR A 82 -14.64 14.56 -16.64
C THR A 82 -13.46 14.18 -15.75
N TYR A 83 -13.53 13.08 -14.98
CA TYR A 83 -12.49 12.70 -14.04
C TYR A 83 -11.84 11.38 -14.45
N LYS A 84 -10.51 11.35 -14.41
CA LYS A 84 -9.69 10.15 -14.50
C LYS A 84 -9.25 9.76 -13.10
N TYR A 85 -9.63 8.57 -12.68
CA TYR A 85 -9.19 7.95 -11.43
C TYR A 85 -8.04 7.00 -11.75
N GLU A 86 -6.99 7.02 -10.94
CA GLU A 86 -5.86 6.11 -11.09
C GLU A 86 -5.60 5.40 -9.76
N PHE A 87 -5.85 4.09 -9.74
CA PHE A 87 -5.67 3.25 -8.57
C PHE A 87 -4.41 2.42 -8.71
N CYS A 88 -3.48 2.58 -7.77
CA CYS A 88 -2.28 1.76 -7.63
C CYS A 88 -2.39 0.94 -6.33
N PRO A 89 -2.71 -0.38 -6.40
CA PRO A 89 -2.81 -1.23 -5.22
C PRO A 89 -1.57 -1.14 -4.32
N PHE A 90 -1.81 -1.06 -3.01
CA PHE A 90 -0.78 -0.88 -1.97
C PHE A 90 0.00 0.45 -2.02
N HIS A 91 -0.43 1.41 -2.83
CA HIS A 91 0.20 2.73 -2.92
C HIS A 91 -0.81 3.85 -2.62
N ASN A 92 -1.54 4.32 -3.63
CA ASN A 92 -2.51 5.39 -3.50
C ASN A 92 -3.60 5.30 -4.58
N ILE A 93 -4.61 6.16 -4.44
CA ILE A 93 -5.64 6.43 -5.43
C ILE A 93 -5.66 7.94 -5.68
N THR A 94 -5.58 8.34 -6.95
CA THR A 94 -5.61 9.74 -7.37
C THR A 94 -6.80 10.04 -8.27
N GLN A 95 -7.19 11.30 -8.31
CA GLN A 95 -8.21 11.85 -9.19
C GLN A 95 -7.61 13.00 -9.97
N HIS A 96 -7.81 12.98 -11.29
CA HIS A 96 -7.36 13.99 -12.22
C HIS A 96 -8.53 14.46 -13.09
N GLU A 97 -8.93 15.73 -12.93
CA GLU A 97 -9.87 16.38 -13.83
C GLU A 97 -9.25 16.47 -15.23
N GLN A 98 -9.98 16.02 -16.25
CA GLN A 98 -9.53 15.97 -17.65
C GLN A 98 -9.91 17.24 -18.43
N SER A 99 -10.31 18.32 -17.76
CA SER A 99 -10.68 19.57 -18.42
C SER A 99 -9.43 20.32 -18.91
N PHE A 100 -9.54 21.05 -20.02
CA PHE A 100 -8.45 21.89 -20.56
C PHE A 100 -8.22 23.17 -19.75
N ARG A 101 -8.64 23.21 -18.49
CA ARG A 101 -8.46 24.37 -17.61
C ARG A 101 -7.02 24.38 -17.10
N TRP A 102 -6.43 25.57 -17.03
CA TRP A 102 -5.08 25.75 -16.48
C TRP A 102 -4.98 25.35 -15.00
N ASN A 103 -6.12 25.31 -14.29
CA ASN A 103 -6.26 24.95 -12.87
C ASN A 103 -7.13 23.70 -12.64
N ALA A 104 -7.08 22.72 -13.56
CA ALA A 104 -7.81 21.46 -13.40
C ALA A 104 -7.46 20.78 -12.06
N TYR A 105 -8.48 20.26 -11.36
CA TYR A 105 -8.25 19.62 -10.07
C TYR A 105 -7.44 18.32 -10.23
N SER A 106 -6.42 18.16 -9.40
CA SER A 106 -5.65 16.92 -9.29
C SER A 106 -5.37 16.68 -7.82
N GLY A 107 -5.70 15.49 -7.31
CA GLY A 107 -5.56 15.21 -5.89
C GLY A 107 -5.53 13.73 -5.52
N ILE A 108 -5.11 13.46 -4.28
CA ILE A 108 -5.04 12.11 -3.71
C ILE A 108 -6.34 11.84 -2.95
N LEU A 109 -7.06 10.78 -3.32
CA LEU A 109 -8.29 10.36 -2.65
C LEU A 109 -8.05 9.42 -1.46
N GLY A 110 -6.84 8.87 -1.37
CA GLY A 110 -6.42 7.99 -0.27
C GLY A 110 -5.09 7.33 -0.55
N ILE A 111 -4.44 6.90 0.52
CA ILE A 111 -3.14 6.23 0.56
C ILE A 111 -3.33 4.92 1.31
N TRP A 112 -2.74 3.84 0.82
CA TRP A 112 -2.87 2.51 1.42
C TRP A 112 -2.54 2.52 2.92
N GLN A 113 -3.44 1.96 3.74
CA GLN A 113 -3.24 1.85 5.20
C GLN A 113 -3.45 0.43 5.71
N GLU A 114 -4.64 -0.13 5.50
CA GLU A 114 -5.08 -1.35 6.18
C GLU A 114 -6.15 -2.10 5.38
N TRP A 115 -6.34 -3.37 5.72
CA TRP A 115 -7.42 -4.20 5.22
C TRP A 115 -8.70 -4.00 6.03
N GLU A 116 -9.85 -4.20 5.39
CA GLU A 116 -11.11 -4.48 6.05
C GLU A 116 -11.32 -5.99 6.05
N ILE A 117 -11.42 -6.58 7.24
CA ILE A 117 -11.63 -8.01 7.42
C ILE A 117 -13.01 -8.21 8.02
N VAL A 118 -13.82 -9.05 7.37
CA VAL A 118 -15.16 -9.44 7.84
C VAL A 118 -15.26 -10.96 7.80
N ASN A 119 -15.72 -11.57 8.89
CA ASN A 119 -15.85 -13.03 9.00
C ASN A 119 -14.57 -13.78 8.60
N ASN A 120 -13.41 -13.33 9.07
CA ASN A 120 -12.10 -13.96 8.77
C ASN A 120 -11.73 -13.96 7.28
N THR A 121 -12.31 -13.05 6.50
CA THR A 121 -12.01 -12.86 5.07
C THR A 121 -11.66 -11.40 4.75
N PHE A 122 -10.69 -11.19 3.87
CA PHE A 122 -10.37 -9.87 3.34
C PHE A 122 -11.50 -9.38 2.43
N LEU A 123 -12.11 -8.25 2.76
CA LEU A 123 -13.21 -7.68 2.00
C LEU A 123 -12.77 -6.50 1.13
N ALA A 124 -12.03 -5.56 1.73
CA ALA A 124 -11.69 -4.31 1.09
C ALA A 124 -10.34 -3.75 1.55
N MET A 125 -9.78 -2.86 0.77
CA MET A 125 -8.59 -2.08 1.09
C MET A 125 -9.02 -0.68 1.54
N TRP A 126 -8.62 -0.26 2.75
CA TRP A 126 -8.81 1.11 3.22
C TRP A 126 -7.62 1.98 2.80
N MET A 127 -7.92 2.96 1.96
CA MET A 127 -7.01 4.01 1.54
C MET A 127 -7.37 5.29 2.30
N ARG A 128 -6.55 5.75 3.24
CA ARG A 128 -6.85 6.94 4.08
C ARG A 128 -5.82 8.04 3.87
N GLU A 129 -5.94 9.15 4.61
CA GLU A 129 -4.97 10.25 4.58
C GLU A 129 -4.76 10.88 3.20
N GLY A 130 -5.83 10.97 2.39
CA GLY A 130 -5.81 11.74 1.15
C GLY A 130 -5.74 13.25 1.40
N ASP A 131 -6.03 14.01 0.35
CA ASP A 131 -6.04 15.47 0.40
C ASP A 131 -7.09 15.99 1.38
N ALA A 132 -6.83 17.18 1.92
CA ALA A 132 -7.74 17.79 2.88
C ALA A 132 -9.09 18.12 2.22
N CYS A 133 -10.17 17.89 2.95
CA CYS A 133 -11.53 18.06 2.48
C CYS A 133 -12.40 18.54 3.66
N GLY A 134 -12.39 19.86 3.87
CA GLY A 134 -12.96 20.48 5.07
C GLY A 134 -12.25 20.00 6.34
N ASN A 135 -13.00 19.40 7.26
CA ASN A 135 -12.50 18.95 8.57
C ASN A 135 -11.91 17.53 8.56
N LYS A 136 -11.88 16.85 7.41
CA LYS A 136 -11.37 15.48 7.29
C LYS A 136 -10.50 15.32 6.05
N ASN A 137 -9.64 14.32 6.05
CA ASN A 137 -8.92 13.92 4.85
C ASN A 137 -9.82 13.02 3.99
N ARG A 138 -9.65 13.10 2.66
CA ARG A 138 -10.30 12.16 1.75
C ARG A 138 -9.88 10.73 2.09
N GLN A 139 -10.83 9.81 1.99
CA GLN A 139 -10.61 8.39 2.20
C GLN A 139 -11.39 7.57 1.19
N THR A 140 -10.87 6.41 0.85
CA THR A 140 -11.40 5.55 -0.19
C THR A 140 -11.43 4.10 0.28
N LYS A 141 -12.58 3.45 0.16
CA LYS A 141 -12.74 2.00 0.35
C LYS A 141 -12.71 1.31 -1.01
N VAL A 142 -11.71 0.45 -1.23
CA VAL A 142 -11.60 -0.32 -2.47
C VAL A 142 -12.07 -1.75 -2.21
N ILE A 143 -13.21 -2.12 -2.80
CA ILE A 143 -13.81 -3.45 -2.70
C ILE A 143 -13.22 -4.31 -3.83
N LEU A 144 -12.73 -5.49 -3.48
CA LEU A 144 -12.19 -6.44 -4.46
C LEU A 144 -13.32 -7.34 -4.99
N THR A 145 -13.46 -7.43 -6.30
CA THR A 145 -14.48 -8.23 -6.97
C THR A 145 -13.86 -9.17 -7.98
N CYS A 146 -14.46 -10.35 -8.16
CA CYS A 146 -14.02 -11.29 -9.18
C CYS A 146 -14.34 -10.74 -10.57
N GLY A 147 -13.36 -10.74 -11.47
CA GLY A 147 -13.54 -10.34 -12.86
C GLY A 147 -12.50 -10.99 -13.79
N GLY A 148 -12.74 -10.95 -15.10
CA GLY A 148 -11.86 -11.59 -16.09
C GLY A 148 -10.49 -10.92 -16.27
N SER A 149 -10.35 -9.67 -15.83
CA SER A 149 -9.14 -8.86 -15.96
C SER A 149 -8.99 -7.93 -14.76
N SER A 150 -7.75 -7.59 -14.40
CA SER A 150 -7.49 -6.58 -13.36
C SER A 150 -7.81 -5.18 -13.89
N LYS A 151 -8.88 -4.55 -13.40
CA LYS A 151 -9.30 -3.19 -13.81
C LYS A 151 -10.14 -2.52 -12.73
N LEU A 152 -10.13 -1.19 -12.73
CA LEU A 152 -11.06 -0.40 -11.93
C LEU A 152 -12.41 -0.36 -12.65
N ALA A 153 -13.46 -0.89 -12.03
CA ALA A 153 -14.76 -1.12 -12.65
C ALA A 153 -15.78 -0.02 -12.35
N GLN A 154 -15.77 0.52 -11.14
CA GLN A 154 -16.68 1.57 -10.71
C GLN A 154 -16.05 2.47 -9.66
N VAL A 155 -16.42 3.75 -9.68
CA VAL A 155 -16.08 4.75 -8.67
C VAL A 155 -17.37 5.43 -8.21
N SER A 156 -17.48 5.73 -6.92
CA SER A 156 -18.61 6.48 -6.36
C SER A 156 -18.18 7.29 -5.15
N GLU A 157 -18.88 8.39 -4.88
CA GLU A 157 -18.72 9.21 -3.67
C GLU A 157 -20.01 9.13 -2.83
N PRO A 158 -20.22 8.03 -2.07
CA PRO A 158 -21.45 7.84 -1.29
C PRO A 158 -21.65 8.92 -0.21
N THR A 159 -20.56 9.44 0.36
CA THR A 159 -20.62 10.59 1.26
C THR A 159 -19.46 11.52 0.94
N THR A 160 -19.64 12.83 1.19
CA THR A 160 -18.61 13.83 0.84
C THR A 160 -17.24 13.46 1.40
N CYS A 161 -16.21 13.48 0.55
CA CYS A 161 -14.82 13.08 0.81
C CYS A 161 -14.61 11.58 1.13
N VAL A 162 -15.62 10.72 0.97
CA VAL A 162 -15.51 9.27 1.16
C VAL A 162 -15.90 8.57 -0.13
N TYR A 163 -14.94 7.89 -0.72
CA TYR A 163 -15.10 7.23 -2.01
C TYR A 163 -15.23 5.72 -1.82
N SER A 164 -15.97 5.08 -2.73
CA SER A 164 -16.05 3.63 -2.84
C SER A 164 -15.71 3.21 -4.26
N LEU A 165 -14.73 2.32 -4.37
CA LEU A 165 -14.22 1.79 -5.63
C LEU A 165 -14.51 0.30 -5.70
N SER A 166 -14.91 -0.19 -6.88
CA SER A 166 -14.97 -1.61 -7.20
C SER A 166 -13.79 -1.96 -8.10
N PHE A 167 -12.87 -2.79 -7.61
CA PHE A 167 -11.72 -3.25 -8.37
C PHE A 167 -11.89 -4.72 -8.73
N GLU A 168 -12.07 -4.98 -10.03
CA GLU A 168 -12.21 -6.32 -10.57
C GLU A 168 -10.83 -6.94 -10.78
N THR A 169 -10.66 -8.21 -10.39
CA THR A 169 -9.44 -8.97 -10.68
C THR A 169 -9.69 -10.47 -10.67
N PRO A 170 -9.06 -11.26 -11.57
CA PRO A 170 -9.20 -12.71 -11.57
C PRO A 170 -8.56 -13.36 -10.34
N LEU A 171 -7.70 -12.62 -9.64
CA LEU A 171 -6.95 -13.10 -8.49
C LEU A 171 -7.82 -13.39 -7.27
N VAL A 172 -9.03 -12.83 -7.21
CA VAL A 172 -9.97 -13.01 -6.09
C VAL A 172 -11.16 -13.91 -6.41
N CYS A 173 -11.14 -14.59 -7.56
CA CYS A 173 -12.27 -15.42 -8.01
C CYS A 173 -12.36 -16.78 -7.31
N HIS A 174 -11.25 -17.28 -6.76
CA HIS A 174 -11.28 -18.56 -6.03
C HIS A 174 -11.94 -18.35 -4.66
N PRO A 175 -12.86 -19.22 -4.21
CA PRO A 175 -13.60 -19.02 -2.96
C PRO A 175 -12.68 -18.85 -1.74
N HIS A 176 -11.49 -19.46 -1.78
CA HIS A 176 -10.51 -19.40 -0.69
C HIS A 176 -9.41 -18.35 -0.87
N SER A 177 -9.44 -17.52 -1.93
CA SER A 177 -8.36 -16.55 -2.17
C SER A 177 -8.29 -15.46 -1.08
N LEU A 178 -9.42 -15.14 -0.45
CA LEU A 178 -9.49 -14.04 0.51
C LEU A 178 -9.56 -14.51 1.97
N LEU A 179 -9.29 -15.79 2.26
CA LEU A 179 -9.23 -16.27 3.64
C LEU A 179 -8.01 -15.67 4.37
N VAL A 180 -8.21 -15.24 5.61
CA VAL A 180 -7.13 -14.62 6.41
C VAL A 180 -6.18 -15.69 6.97
N TYR A 181 -6.71 -16.77 7.53
CA TYR A 181 -5.90 -17.80 8.21
C TYR A 181 -4.70 -18.30 7.37
N PRO A 182 -4.87 -18.72 6.09
CA PRO A 182 -3.74 -19.20 5.28
C PRO A 182 -2.73 -18.11 4.88
N THR A 183 -3.03 -16.85 5.11
CA THR A 183 -2.13 -15.72 4.80
C THR A 183 -1.26 -15.30 5.97
N LEU A 184 -1.55 -15.82 7.17
CA LEU A 184 -0.76 -15.59 8.37
C LEU A 184 0.52 -16.42 8.34
N SER A 185 1.52 -15.98 9.10
CA SER A 185 2.73 -16.77 9.35
C SER A 185 2.41 -17.96 10.26
N ASP A 186 3.23 -19.01 10.22
CA ASP A 186 3.03 -20.22 11.03
C ASP A 186 2.88 -19.89 12.53
N LYS A 187 3.66 -18.93 13.03
CA LYS A 187 3.55 -18.44 14.41
C LYS A 187 2.15 -17.87 14.71
N LEU A 188 1.64 -16.99 13.84
CA LEU A 188 0.34 -16.35 14.03
C LEU A 188 -0.82 -17.31 13.78
N GLN A 189 -0.63 -18.35 12.95
CA GLN A 189 -1.60 -19.44 12.81
C GLN A 189 -1.71 -20.24 14.10
N MET A 190 -0.59 -20.59 14.74
CA MET A 190 -0.61 -21.26 16.05
C MET A 190 -1.31 -20.42 17.12
N GLU A 191 -1.01 -19.12 17.18
CA GLU A 191 -1.69 -18.20 18.10
C GLU A 191 -3.20 -18.13 17.83
N TRP A 192 -3.60 -18.13 16.56
CA TRP A 192 -5.02 -18.22 16.20
C TRP A 192 -5.62 -19.55 16.68
N ASP A 193 -4.97 -20.68 16.43
CA ASP A 193 -5.47 -22.01 16.82
C ASP A 193 -5.70 -22.09 18.34
N GLU A 194 -4.80 -21.53 19.14
CA GLU A 194 -4.96 -21.41 20.60
C GLU A 194 -6.19 -20.56 20.98
N VAL A 195 -6.42 -19.45 20.27
CA VAL A 195 -7.58 -18.57 20.49
C VAL A 195 -8.89 -19.28 20.14
N GLU A 196 -8.93 -20.03 19.03
CA GLU A 196 -10.10 -20.84 18.65
C GLU A 196 -10.36 -21.95 19.66
N GLN A 197 -9.31 -22.64 20.12
CA GLN A 197 -9.42 -23.67 21.13
C GLN A 197 -9.97 -23.10 22.45
N ALA A 198 -9.45 -21.96 22.90
CA ALA A 198 -9.92 -21.27 24.10
C ALA A 198 -11.39 -20.85 23.97
N ARG A 199 -11.83 -20.43 22.77
CA ARG A 199 -13.25 -20.13 22.50
C ARG A 199 -14.11 -21.39 22.58
N TYR A 200 -13.67 -22.48 21.96
CA TYR A 200 -14.37 -23.78 21.96
C TYR A 200 -14.53 -24.33 23.39
N GLU A 201 -13.50 -24.19 24.21
CA GLU A 201 -13.50 -24.56 25.63
C GLU A 201 -14.26 -23.58 26.53
N ASN A 202 -14.84 -22.51 25.96
CA ASN A 202 -15.54 -21.42 26.67
C ASN A 202 -14.67 -20.72 27.74
N LEU A 203 -13.35 -20.70 27.54
CA LEU A 203 -12.41 -19.98 28.41
C LEU A 203 -12.40 -18.47 28.14
N ILE A 204 -12.85 -18.07 26.96
CA ILE A 204 -12.95 -16.67 26.53
C ILE A 204 -14.35 -16.34 26.02
N THR A 205 -14.73 -15.07 26.14
CA THR A 205 -15.98 -14.53 25.58
C THR A 205 -15.84 -14.22 24.10
N GLU A 206 -16.96 -14.03 23.37
CA GLU A 206 -16.92 -13.60 21.97
C GLU A 206 -16.18 -12.27 21.78
N GLN A 207 -16.35 -11.34 22.73
CA GLN A 207 -15.61 -10.08 22.72
C GLN A 207 -14.10 -10.32 22.91
N GLY A 208 -13.72 -11.23 23.81
CA GLY A 208 -12.33 -11.63 24.02
C GLY A 208 -11.72 -12.23 22.76
N TYR A 209 -12.44 -13.15 22.12
CA TYR A 209 -12.05 -13.76 20.84
C TYR A 209 -11.81 -12.71 19.74
N ASN A 210 -12.76 -11.78 19.55
CA ASN A 210 -12.63 -10.73 18.54
C ASN A 210 -11.45 -9.79 18.82
N ASN A 211 -11.17 -9.49 20.10
CA ASN A 211 -10.03 -8.67 20.48
C ASN A 211 -8.69 -9.38 20.22
N LEU A 212 -8.59 -10.66 20.56
CA LEU A 212 -7.38 -11.46 20.32
C LEU A 212 -7.11 -11.62 18.82
N LEU A 213 -8.14 -11.89 18.02
CA LEU A 213 -8.00 -11.91 16.55
C LEU A 213 -7.59 -10.56 15.98
N ARG A 214 -8.14 -9.46 16.50
CA ARG A 214 -7.72 -8.11 16.10
C ARG A 214 -6.24 -7.90 16.38
N ASP A 215 -5.75 -8.31 17.55
CA ASP A 215 -4.33 -8.20 17.91
C ASP A 215 -3.45 -9.06 16.97
N ILE A 216 -3.86 -10.29 16.64
CA ILE A 216 -3.19 -11.13 15.62
C ILE A 216 -3.13 -10.43 14.25
N PHE A 217 -4.21 -9.75 13.84
CA PHE A 217 -4.25 -9.04 12.55
C PHE A 217 -3.43 -7.75 12.55
N GLU A 218 -3.29 -7.08 13.70
CA GLU A 218 -2.36 -5.97 13.88
C GLU A 218 -0.91 -6.45 13.78
N ASP A 219 -0.57 -7.57 14.42
CA ASP A 219 0.76 -8.17 14.38
C ASP A 219 1.13 -8.69 12.98
N ALA A 220 0.14 -9.18 12.23
CA ALA A 220 0.29 -9.53 10.81
C ALA A 220 0.46 -8.30 9.89
N GLY A 221 0.23 -7.09 10.40
CA GLY A 221 0.23 -5.85 9.62
C GLY A 221 -0.95 -5.73 8.66
N PHE A 222 -2.06 -6.42 8.94
CA PHE A 222 -3.30 -6.30 8.17
C PHE A 222 -4.15 -5.12 8.63
N LEU A 223 -4.16 -4.86 9.94
CA LEU A 223 -4.86 -3.72 10.55
C LEU A 223 -3.86 -2.71 11.10
N LYS A 224 -4.26 -1.44 11.14
CA LYS A 224 -3.49 -0.41 11.82
C LYS A 224 -3.77 -0.49 13.32
N SER A 225 -2.72 -0.49 14.14
CA SER A 225 -2.92 -0.55 15.59
C SER A 225 -3.74 0.64 16.09
N GLN A 226 -4.86 0.33 16.75
CA GLN A 226 -5.73 1.31 17.39
C GLN A 226 -5.21 1.75 18.76
N LYS A 227 -4.19 1.05 19.29
CA LYS A 227 -3.39 1.58 20.39
C LYS A 227 -2.86 2.90 19.88
N VAL A 228 -3.46 3.98 20.38
CA VAL A 228 -3.15 5.35 19.98
C VAL A 228 -1.64 5.38 19.86
N LYS A 229 -1.11 5.87 18.73
CA LYS A 229 0.11 6.66 18.83
C LYS A 229 -0.23 7.89 19.68
N GLU A 230 -0.54 7.70 20.96
CA GLU A 230 0.24 8.38 21.96
C GLU A 230 1.63 8.01 21.51
N LYS A 231 2.25 8.94 20.79
CA LYS A 231 3.59 9.28 21.22
C LYS A 231 3.42 9.47 22.72
N PRO A 232 3.85 8.53 23.60
CA PRO A 232 4.48 9.10 24.77
C PRO A 232 5.50 10.05 24.16
N ASP A 233 5.55 11.27 24.66
CA ASP A 233 6.71 12.11 24.43
C ASP A 233 7.90 11.45 25.14
N ILE A 234 8.26 10.22 24.71
CA ILE A 234 9.63 9.78 24.59
C ILE A 234 10.07 10.41 23.27
N THR A 235 10.16 11.74 23.31
CA THR A 235 11.41 12.34 22.92
C THR A 235 12.50 11.52 23.63
N THR A 236 13.05 10.54 22.93
CA THR A 236 14.51 10.44 22.88
C THR A 236 14.99 11.70 22.16
N THR A 237 14.70 12.87 22.75
CA THR A 237 15.70 13.91 22.78
C THR A 237 16.82 13.21 23.53
N SER A 238 17.79 12.71 22.77
CA SER A 238 19.15 12.99 23.18
C SER A 238 19.15 14.49 23.44
N LYS A 239 18.87 14.89 24.69
CA LYS A 239 19.12 16.25 25.13
C LYS A 239 20.63 16.33 25.00
N THR A 240 21.11 16.84 23.88
CA THR A 240 22.43 17.44 23.83
C THR A 240 22.38 18.50 24.91
N HIS A 241 22.92 18.18 26.08
CA HIS A 241 22.97 19.11 27.18
C HIS A 241 23.92 20.21 26.72
N ASP A 242 23.38 21.41 26.47
CA ASP A 242 24.17 22.57 26.02
C ASP A 242 25.29 22.94 27.03
N SER A 243 25.21 22.43 28.27
CA SER A 243 26.26 22.55 29.29
C SER A 243 26.29 21.36 30.28
N LEU A 244 27.50 21.05 30.78
CA LEU A 244 27.73 20.01 31.80
C LEU A 244 26.91 20.23 33.09
N GLN A 245 26.70 21.50 33.44
CA GLN A 245 25.95 21.88 34.64
C GLN A 245 24.48 21.49 34.55
N LYS A 246 23.87 21.64 33.36
CA LYS A 246 22.47 21.25 33.11
C LYS A 246 22.31 19.73 33.13
N CYS A 247 23.28 18.98 32.60
CA CYS A 247 23.33 17.52 32.69
C CYS A 247 23.34 17.04 34.15
N ASN A 248 24.24 17.59 34.99
CA ASN A 248 24.32 17.21 36.39
C ASN A 248 23.04 17.52 37.18
N GLN A 249 22.36 18.61 36.85
CA GLN A 249 21.09 18.97 37.47
C GLN A 249 19.95 18.04 37.05
N ASP A 250 19.91 17.65 35.78
CA ASP A 250 18.91 16.71 35.26
C ASP A 250 19.09 15.31 35.86
N VAL A 251 20.33 14.85 36.02
CA VAL A 251 20.65 13.56 36.68
C VAL A 251 20.17 13.55 38.13
N ARG A 252 20.29 14.67 38.86
CA ARG A 252 19.79 14.77 40.24
C ARG A 252 18.27 14.69 40.30
N LYS A 253 17.57 15.46 39.46
CA LYS A 253 16.10 15.43 39.36
C LYS A 253 15.57 14.05 38.98
N GLN A 254 16.25 13.35 38.08
CA GLN A 254 15.88 12.00 37.69
C GLN A 254 16.02 11.01 38.85
N ARG A 255 17.09 11.11 39.64
CA ARG A 255 17.27 10.26 40.84
C ARG A 255 16.17 10.49 41.87
N GLU A 256 15.84 11.75 42.15
CA GLU A 256 14.78 12.12 43.09
C GLU A 256 13.41 11.57 42.64
N GLU A 257 13.09 11.66 41.34
CA GLU A 257 11.82 11.13 40.82
C GLU A 257 11.79 9.60 40.83
N ILE A 258 12.92 8.93 40.58
CA ILE A 258 13.02 7.47 40.71
C ILE A 258 12.75 7.04 42.15
N GLU A 259 13.36 7.71 43.14
CA GLU A 259 13.13 7.41 44.56
C GLU A 259 11.67 7.64 44.96
N ARG A 260 11.07 8.72 44.47
CA ARG A 260 9.64 9.01 44.69
C ARG A 260 8.73 7.93 44.11
N LEU A 261 8.98 7.50 42.87
CA LEU A 261 8.19 6.45 42.21
C LEU A 261 8.35 5.11 42.91
N GLN A 262 9.57 4.77 43.36
CA GLN A 262 9.81 3.57 44.15
C GLN A 262 9.05 3.62 45.48
N ALA A 263 9.04 4.75 46.17
CA ALA A 263 8.28 4.92 47.39
C ALA A 263 6.77 4.71 47.17
N LEU A 264 6.21 5.26 46.08
CA LEU A 264 4.81 5.04 45.71
C LEU A 264 4.50 3.58 45.39
N LEU A 265 5.37 2.90 44.64
CA LEU A 265 5.20 1.48 44.34
C LEU A 265 5.23 0.62 45.61
N THR A 266 6.12 0.92 46.56
CA THR A 266 6.16 0.25 47.86
C THR A 266 4.94 0.56 48.72
N GLN A 267 4.39 1.78 48.67
CA GLN A 267 3.17 2.15 49.39
C GLN A 267 1.94 1.38 48.89
N HIS A 268 1.90 1.06 47.59
CA HIS A 268 0.79 0.37 46.95
C HIS A 268 0.99 -1.16 46.82
N ASN A 269 2.01 -1.74 47.47
CA ASN A 269 2.34 -3.17 47.39
C ASN A 269 2.48 -3.70 45.94
N ILE A 270 2.98 -2.86 45.02
CA ILE A 270 3.22 -3.25 43.63
C ILE A 270 4.65 -3.80 43.53
N PRO A 271 4.86 -5.07 43.10
CA PRO A 271 6.19 -5.63 42.92
C PRO A 271 7.00 -4.87 41.86
N HIS A 272 8.23 -4.45 42.17
CA HIS A 272 9.16 -3.83 41.22
C HIS A 272 10.59 -4.36 41.42
N GLU A 273 11.28 -4.79 40.35
CA GLU A 273 12.67 -5.25 40.42
C GLU A 273 13.65 -4.08 40.58
N SER A 274 14.51 -4.10 41.61
CA SER A 274 15.63 -3.17 41.76
C SER A 274 16.96 -3.84 41.35
N LYS A 275 17.19 -4.03 40.04
CA LYS A 275 18.52 -4.45 39.57
C LYS A 275 19.45 -3.25 39.40
N ALA A 276 20.21 -2.95 40.44
CA ALA A 276 21.45 -2.18 40.31
C ALA A 276 22.52 -3.07 39.65
N ALA A 277 22.51 -3.16 38.32
CA ALA A 277 23.62 -3.71 37.57
C ALA A 277 24.80 -2.71 37.64
N LYS A 278 25.75 -2.96 38.53
CA LYS A 278 27.08 -2.35 38.48
C LYS A 278 27.83 -2.94 37.29
N GLU A 279 27.75 -2.30 36.13
CA GLU A 279 28.76 -2.48 35.08
C GLU A 279 30.10 -1.94 35.60
N LYS A 280 30.99 -2.86 36.00
CA LYS A 280 32.40 -2.54 36.17
C LYS A 280 33.04 -2.48 34.79
N ILE A 281 33.42 -1.28 34.37
CA ILE A 281 34.36 -1.03 33.29
C ILE A 281 35.74 -1.59 33.71
N PRO A 282 36.40 -2.47 32.92
CA PRO A 282 37.84 -2.62 33.00
C PRO A 282 38.51 -1.76 31.94
N LEU A 283 39.47 -0.97 32.39
CA LEU A 283 40.35 -0.14 31.58
C LEU A 283 41.21 -0.96 30.60
N SER A 284 41.62 -0.26 29.55
CA SER A 284 42.55 -0.64 28.48
C SER A 284 43.74 -1.51 28.92
N VAL A 285 44.04 -2.54 28.13
CA VAL A 285 45.39 -3.10 28.02
C VAL A 285 45.75 -3.23 26.54
N THR A 286 46.97 -2.76 26.27
CA THR A 286 47.70 -2.58 25.03
C THR A 286 47.77 -3.83 24.16
N VAL A 287 47.61 -3.64 22.84
CA VAL A 287 47.89 -4.65 21.81
C VAL A 287 49.40 -4.90 21.75
N GLN A 288 49.81 -6.14 22.01
CA GLN A 288 51.11 -6.64 21.59
C GLN A 288 50.95 -8.05 20.99
N ASN A 289 51.36 -8.17 19.73
CA ASN A 289 51.43 -9.40 18.96
C ASN A 289 52.28 -10.47 19.66
N GLN A 290 51.79 -11.72 19.71
CA GLN A 290 52.65 -12.91 19.57
C GLN A 290 51.83 -14.16 19.19
N HIS A 291 52.53 -15.06 18.51
CA HIS A 291 52.07 -16.11 17.59
C HIS A 291 52.28 -17.52 18.21
N LEU A 292 51.54 -18.53 17.69
CA LEU A 292 51.64 -20.00 17.89
C LEU A 292 51.04 -20.54 19.20
N ARG A 293 50.37 -21.70 19.28
CA ARG A 293 50.56 -22.99 18.58
C ARG A 293 49.29 -23.85 18.74
N GLY A 294 48.97 -24.68 17.76
CA GLY A 294 47.84 -25.64 17.82
C GLY A 294 48.13 -26.88 18.65
N ASP A 295 47.07 -27.63 18.95
CA ASP A 295 47.13 -29.08 19.14
C ASP A 295 45.78 -29.75 18.86
N ASN A 296 45.91 -31.00 18.41
CA ASN A 296 44.93 -31.81 17.68
C ASN A 296 43.95 -32.56 18.59
N GLY A 297 42.69 -32.66 18.15
CA GLY A 297 41.68 -33.58 18.71
C GLY A 297 41.53 -34.81 17.82
N LEU A 298 41.86 -35.98 18.37
CA LEU A 298 41.77 -37.30 17.77
C LEU A 298 40.35 -37.69 17.32
N ILE A 299 40.25 -38.23 16.10
CA ILE A 299 39.14 -39.03 15.60
C ILE A 299 39.50 -40.50 15.87
N VAL A 300 38.60 -41.23 16.54
CA VAL A 300 38.67 -42.69 16.66
C VAL A 300 37.50 -43.26 15.88
N ASP A 301 37.78 -43.79 14.69
CA ASP A 301 36.89 -44.66 13.93
C ASP A 301 37.16 -46.12 14.32
N VAL A 302 36.08 -46.88 14.49
CA VAL A 302 36.08 -48.34 14.55
C VAL A 302 35.36 -48.83 13.29
N LEU A 303 36.14 -49.51 12.44
CA LEU A 303 35.82 -50.37 11.30
C LEU A 303 35.31 -49.73 10.00
#